data_AF-I4Z287-F1
#
_entry.id   AF-I4Z287-F1
#
_cell.length_a   1.000
_cell.length_b   1.000
_cell.length_c   1.000
_cell.angle_alpha   90.00
_cell.angle_beta   90.00
_cell.angle_gamma   90.00
#
_symmetry.space_group_name_H-M   'P 1'
#
loop_
_entity.id
_entity.type
_entity.pdbx_description
1 polymer ?
#
loop_
_entity_poly.entity_id
_entity_poly.type
_entity_poly.pdbx_seq_one_letter_code
_entity_poly.pdbx_strand_id
1 'polypeptide(L)'
;MLSFEAVEEVCESKQTTLVIHPAIRRAIKGYEESFYVGLRCYLAGESDGVYFLPLNGSGYVRLIFSKRVSSGGHNLLRIDPLTKEGLARIKISLG
;
A
#
# COMPACT_ATOMS: atom_id res chain seq x y z
N MET A 1 11.03 12.25 9.27
CA MET A 1 10.18 11.05 9.25
C MET A 1 9.25 11.20 8.06
N LEU A 2 9.25 10.24 7.13
CA LEU A 2 8.35 10.29 5.98
C LEU A 2 6.91 10.13 6.47
N SER A 3 6.02 11.03 6.06
CA SER A 3 4.58 10.86 6.23
C SER A 3 4.03 10.05 5.05
N PHE A 4 2.79 9.58 5.17
CA PHE A 4 2.10 8.93 4.06
C PHE A 4 1.89 9.87 2.86
N GLU A 5 1.95 11.20 3.07
CA GLU A 5 1.80 12.19 2.00
C GLU A 5 2.91 12.05 0.95
N ALA A 6 4.13 11.66 1.35
CA ALA A 6 5.21 11.40 0.40
C ALA A 6 4.87 10.26 -0.59
N VAL A 7 4.03 9.30 -0.19
CA VAL A 7 3.52 8.25 -1.09
C VAL A 7 2.52 8.84 -2.07
N GLU A 8 1.63 9.71 -1.59
CA GLU A 8 0.62 10.40 -2.40
C GLU A 8 1.30 11.30 -3.44
N GLU A 9 2.30 12.11 -3.04
CA GLU A 9 3.09 12.97 -3.92
C GLU A 9 3.80 12.19 -5.04
N VAL A 10 4.39 11.03 -4.73
CA VAL A 10 5.04 10.18 -5.74
C VAL A 10 4.02 9.66 -6.76
N CYS A 11 2.83 9.28 -6.32
CA CYS A 11 1.76 8.82 -7.23
C CYS A 11 1.26 9.97 -8.11
N GLU A 12 1.03 11.15 -7.52
CA GLU A 12 0.61 12.36 -8.21
C GLU A 12 1.63 12.80 -9.27
N SER A 13 2.92 12.82 -8.94
CA SER A 13 3.99 13.18 -9.89
C SER A 13 4.05 12.27 -11.12
N LYS A 14 3.48 11.05 -11.02
CA LYS A 14 3.40 10.06 -12.09
C LYS A 14 2.00 9.98 -12.72
N GLN A 15 1.13 10.95 -12.46
CA GLN A 15 -0.28 10.96 -12.90
C GLN A 15 -0.98 9.63 -12.60
N THR A 16 -0.68 9.05 -11.44
CA THR A 16 -1.20 7.75 -11.00
C THR A 16 -2.05 7.97 -9.76
N THR A 17 -3.30 7.49 -9.78
CA THR A 17 -4.18 7.55 -8.63
C THR A 17 -3.85 6.42 -7.66
N LEU A 18 -3.56 6.77 -6.42
CA LEU A 18 -3.39 5.81 -5.33
C LEU A 18 -4.76 5.30 -4.88
N VAL A 19 -4.96 3.99 -4.91
CA VAL A 19 -6.20 3.34 -4.47
C VAL A 19 -5.87 2.41 -3.32
N ILE A 20 -6.29 2.81 -2.12
CA ILE A 20 -6.01 2.09 -0.88
C ILE A 20 -7.23 2.11 0.03
N HIS A 21 -7.52 0.98 0.67
CA HIS A 21 -8.59 0.92 1.65
C HIS A 21 -8.22 1.72 2.92
N PRO A 22 -9.13 2.52 3.53
CA PRO A 22 -8.81 3.36 4.69
C PRO A 22 -8.18 2.63 5.89
N ALA A 23 -8.64 1.41 6.18
CA ALA A 23 -8.02 0.56 7.20
C ALA A 23 -6.54 0.22 6.92
N ILE A 24 -6.18 -0.01 5.65
CA ILE A 24 -4.78 -0.28 5.28
C ILE A 24 -3.96 1.00 5.47
N ARG A 25 -4.46 2.16 5.03
CA ARG A 25 -3.82 3.47 5.26
C ARG A 25 -3.57 3.73 6.74
N ARG A 26 -4.57 3.43 7.60
CA ARG A 26 -4.42 3.54 9.06
C ARG A 26 -3.36 2.59 9.62
N ALA A 27 -3.34 1.35 9.17
CA ALA A 27 -2.40 0.33 9.66
C ALA A 27 -0.95 0.57 9.21
N ILE A 28 -0.73 1.31 8.12
CA ILE A 28 0.61 1.73 7.68
C ILE A 28 1.22 2.77 8.61
N LYS A 29 0.43 3.45 9.47
CA LYS A 29 0.99 4.43 10.40
C LYS A 29 2.05 3.82 11.32
N GLY A 30 3.21 4.47 11.41
CA GLY A 30 4.40 3.96 12.09
C GLY A 30 5.33 3.12 11.19
N TYR A 31 4.91 2.82 9.96
CA TYR A 31 5.68 2.05 8.97
C TYR A 31 5.77 2.78 7.61
N GLU A 32 5.55 4.10 7.59
CA GLU A 32 5.48 4.90 6.38
C GLU A 32 6.76 4.85 5.55
N GLU A 33 7.92 4.89 6.20
CA GLU A 33 9.22 4.86 5.52
C GLU A 33 9.48 3.52 4.83
N SER A 34 9.29 2.39 5.53
CA SER A 34 9.44 1.07 4.94
C SER A 34 8.43 0.82 3.81
N PHE A 35 7.20 1.33 3.99
CA PHE A 35 6.17 1.27 2.96
C PHE A 35 6.56 2.07 1.71
N TYR A 36 7.05 3.30 1.91
CA TYR A 36 7.51 4.19 0.86
C TYR A 36 8.64 3.56 0.04
N VAL A 37 9.65 2.98 0.71
CA VAL A 37 10.78 2.31 0.02
C VAL A 37 10.28 1.16 -0.84
N GLY A 38 9.45 0.26 -0.30
CA GLY A 38 8.89 -0.85 -1.06
C GLY A 38 8.10 -0.38 -2.28
N LEU A 39 7.29 0.67 -2.13
CA LEU A 39 6.51 1.24 -3.22
C LEU A 39 7.40 1.87 -4.30
N ARG A 40 8.48 2.58 -3.91
CA ARG A 40 9.45 3.16 -4.86
C ARG A 40 10.15 2.08 -5.68
N CYS A 41 10.62 1.01 -5.04
CA CYS A 41 11.23 -0.13 -5.72
C CYS A 41 10.23 -0.77 -6.71
N TYR A 42 8.97 -0.98 -6.30
CA TYR A 42 7.95 -1.50 -7.21
C TYR A 42 7.67 -0.57 -8.40
N LEU A 43 7.57 0.73 -8.17
CA LEU A 43 7.35 1.70 -9.24
C LEU A 43 8.52 1.76 -10.22
N ALA A 44 9.75 1.56 -9.75
CA ALA A 44 10.98 1.46 -10.55
C ALA A 44 11.14 0.11 -11.27
N GLY A 45 10.33 -0.89 -10.96
CA GLY A 45 10.44 -2.24 -11.54
C GLY A 45 11.50 -3.12 -10.87
N GLU A 46 11.93 -2.75 -9.67
CA GLU A 46 12.99 -3.43 -8.89
C GLU A 46 12.43 -4.48 -7.92
N SER A 47 11.11 -4.56 -7.75
CA SER A 47 10.46 -5.55 -6.89
C SER A 47 9.14 -6.06 -7.48
N ASP A 48 8.68 -7.20 -6.97
CA ASP A 48 7.40 -7.82 -7.31
C ASP A 48 6.17 -7.12 -6.66
N GLY A 49 6.41 -6.10 -5.83
CA GLY A 49 5.37 -5.29 -5.22
C GLY A 49 4.74 -5.89 -3.96
N VAL A 50 5.38 -6.88 -3.33
CA VAL A 50 4.90 -7.43 -2.05
C VAL A 50 5.42 -6.61 -0.87
N TYR A 51 4.51 -6.19 0.02
CA TYR A 51 4.85 -5.53 1.28
C TYR A 51 4.30 -6.30 2.47
N PHE A 52 5.13 -6.53 3.49
CA PHE A 52 4.77 -7.24 4.71
C PHE A 52 4.35 -6.22 5.77
N LEU A 53 3.04 -5.98 5.90
CA LEU A 53 2.49 -5.06 6.90
C LEU A 53 2.41 -5.74 8.27
N PRO A 54 3.17 -5.29 9.28
CA PRO A 54 3.07 -5.83 10.63
C PRO A 54 1.70 -5.53 11.25
N LEU A 55 1.14 -6.47 12.01
CA LEU A 55 -0.09 -6.26 12.78
C LEU A 55 0.24 -6.09 14.26
N ASN A 56 -0.47 -5.19 14.94
CA ASN A 56 -0.41 -5.09 16.40
C ASN A 56 -0.96 -6.38 17.02
N GLY A 57 -0.15 -7.09 17.80
CA GLY A 57 -0.55 -8.28 18.55
C GLY A 57 -0.01 -9.62 18.05
N SER A 58 0.32 -9.77 16.75
CA SER A 58 1.28 -10.77 16.20
C SER A 58 1.14 -10.93 14.68
N GLY A 59 2.27 -11.19 14.01
CA GLY A 59 2.33 -11.55 12.60
C GLY A 59 2.20 -10.39 11.64
N TYR A 60 1.91 -10.72 10.38
CA TYR A 60 1.79 -9.74 9.30
C TYR A 60 0.65 -10.08 8.34
N VAL A 61 0.27 -9.10 7.53
CA VAL A 61 -0.53 -9.27 6.31
C VAL A 61 0.31 -8.84 5.12
N ARG A 62 0.34 -9.68 4.08
CA ARG A 62 0.96 -9.30 2.81
C ARG A 62 0.03 -8.39 2.04
N LEU A 63 0.51 -7.22 1.69
CA LEU A 63 -0.10 -6.32 0.73
C LEU A 63 0.59 -6.51 -0.62
N ILE A 64 -0.17 -6.32 -1.70
CA ILE A 64 0.36 -6.26 -3.06
C ILE A 64 0.14 -4.86 -3.62
N PHE A 65 1.18 -4.33 -4.24
CA PHE A 65 1.11 -3.17 -5.11
C PHE A 65 0.80 -3.65 -6.53
N SER A 66 -0.25 -3.10 -7.13
CA SER A 66 -0.63 -3.42 -8.51
C SER A 66 -0.88 -2.18 -9.33
N LYS A 67 -0.15 -2.05 -10.44
CA LYS A 67 -0.44 -1.08 -11.50
C LYS A 67 -1.65 -1.56 -12.30
N ARG A 68 -2.65 -0.71 -12.49
CA ARG A 68 -3.82 -0.97 -13.34
C ARG A 68 -4.17 0.27 -14.15
N VAL A 69 -4.97 0.07 -15.18
CA VAL A 69 -5.59 1.16 -15.94
C VAL A 69 -7.10 1.04 -15.72
N SER A 70 -7.75 2.15 -15.37
CA SER A 70 -9.21 2.20 -15.25
C SER A 70 -9.86 2.08 -16.63
N SER A 71 -11.18 1.83 -16.68
CA SER A 71 -11.92 1.84 -17.95
C SER A 71 -11.86 3.19 -18.68
N GLY A 72 -11.62 4.29 -17.95
CA GLY A 72 -11.42 5.63 -18.49
C GLY A 72 -9.97 5.96 -18.87
N GLY A 73 -9.04 5.01 -18.79
CA GLY A 73 -7.63 5.24 -19.16
C GLY A 73 -6.75 5.85 -18.07
N HIS A 74 -7.22 5.97 -16.83
CA HIS A 74 -6.42 6.52 -15.74
C HIS A 74 -5.49 5.47 -15.13
N ASN A 75 -4.23 5.84 -14.90
CA ASN A 75 -3.26 4.99 -14.21
C ASN A 75 -3.65 4.87 -12.73
N LEU A 76 -3.70 3.65 -12.22
CA LEU A 76 -4.02 3.34 -10.84
C LEU A 76 -2.87 2.56 -10.20
N LEU A 77 -2.50 2.92 -8.98
CA LEU A 77 -1.71 2.07 -8.09
C LEU A 77 -2.62 1.57 -6.98
N ARG A 78 -3.00 0.30 -7.04
CA ARG A 78 -3.83 -0.34 -6.02
C ARG A 78 -2.97 -1.04 -4.97
N ILE A 79 -3.37 -0.87 -3.71
CA ILE A 79 -2.79 -1.59 -2.57
C ILE A 79 -3.90 -2.42 -1.94
N ASP A 80 -3.82 -3.73 -2.15
CA ASP A 80 -4.81 -4.70 -1.69
C ASP A 80 -4.11 -5.80 -0.86
N PRO A 81 -4.76 -6.41 0.13
CA PRO A 81 -4.22 -7.60 0.79
C PRO A 81 -4.14 -8.77 -0.21
N LEU A 82 -3.09 -9.57 -0.11
CA LEU A 82 -2.89 -10.75 -0.96
C LEU A 82 -3.99 -11.80 -0.78
N THR A 83 -4.55 -11.93 0.42
CA THR A 83 -5.61 -12.89 0.73
C THR A 83 -6.94 -12.19 1.04
N LYS A 84 -8.05 -12.89 0.82
CA LYS A 84 -9.40 -12.37 1.04
C LYS A 84 -9.64 -11.98 2.52
N GLU A 85 -8.99 -12.69 3.43
CA GLU A 85 -9.09 -12.49 4.88
C GLU A 85 -8.18 -11.35 5.38
N GLY A 86 -7.22 -10.91 4.55
CA GLY A 86 -6.21 -9.94 4.96
C GLY A 86 -6.80 -8.60 5.41
N LEU A 87 -7.85 -8.12 4.73
CA LEU A 87 -8.51 -6.88 5.14
C LEU A 87 -9.22 -7.02 6.50
N ALA A 88 -9.85 -8.17 6.76
CA ALA A 88 -10.50 -8.44 8.03
C ALA A 88 -9.48 -8.47 9.17
N ARG A 89 -8.33 -9.13 8.96
CA ARG A 89 -7.22 -9.17 9.93
C ARG A 89 -6.66 -7.77 10.24
N ILE A 90 -6.49 -6.94 9.21
CA ILE A 90 -6.05 -5.54 9.41
C ILE A 90 -7.07 -4.78 10.25
N LYS A 91 -8.37 -4.88 9.94
CA LYS A 91 -9.43 -4.22 10.70
C LYS A 91 -9.43 -4.63 12.17
N ILE A 92 -9.31 -5.94 12.46
CA ILE A 92 -9.23 -6.47 13.83
C ILE A 92 -8.01 -5.90 14.58
N SER A 93 -6.85 -5.79 13.91
CA SER A 93 -5.63 -5.27 14.54
C SER A 93 -5.68 -3.79 14.94
N LEU A 94 -6.66 -3.04 14.42
CA LEU A 94 -6.80 -1.60 14.65
C LEU A 94 -7.68 -1.25 15.87
N GLY A 95 -8.33 -2.24 16.50
CA GLY A 95 -9.30 -2.03 17.58
C GLY A 95 -10.71 -1.81 17.05
#